data_AF-A0A7S3FKM9-F1
#
_entry.id   AF-A0A7S3FKM9-F1
#
_cell.length_a   1.000
_cell.length_b   1.000
_cell.length_c   1.000
_cell.angle_alpha   90.00
_cell.angle_beta   90.00
_cell.angle_gamma   90.00
#
_symmetry.space_group_name_H-M   'P 1'
#
loop_
_entity.id
_entity.type
_entity.pdbx_description
1 polymer ?
#
loop_
_entity_poly.entity_id
_entity_poly.type
_entity_poly.pdbx_seq_one_letter_code
_entity_poly.pdbx_strand_id
1 'polypeptide(L)'
;LGGTTSLAVRNDTANLRHLTGAAARCAEAEGISSGELTLQRLLEWEVSMQAHTHSSEKISAILAEGSAAIALTWLARSLLFTAELLRHVEANREQSSEAMRHAHAVALRPFHGTVLCGIFRTASYSAPSYRQLI
;
A
#
# COMPACT_ATOMS: atom_id res chain seq x y z
N LEU A 1 -7.36 -9.39 13.93
CA LEU A 1 -7.56 -7.98 13.51
C LEU A 1 -8.94 -7.90 12.84
N GLY A 2 -9.86 -7.06 13.31
CA GLY A 2 -11.29 -7.13 12.99
C GLY A 2 -11.70 -6.74 11.56
N GLY A 3 -12.99 -6.43 11.32
CA GLY A 3 -13.54 -6.16 9.98
C GLY A 3 -12.88 -5.03 9.19
N THR A 4 -12.22 -4.07 9.85
CA THR A 4 -11.49 -2.96 9.21
C THR A 4 -10.18 -3.39 8.57
N THR A 5 -9.51 -4.44 9.07
CA THR A 5 -8.36 -5.01 8.35
C THR A 5 -8.76 -5.75 7.08
N SER A 6 -10.02 -6.16 6.94
CA SER A 6 -10.50 -6.72 5.66
C SER A 6 -10.46 -5.71 4.52
N LEU A 7 -10.68 -4.41 4.80
CA LEU A 7 -10.58 -3.35 3.80
C LEU A 7 -9.12 -3.11 3.38
N ALA A 8 -8.19 -3.07 4.35
CA ALA A 8 -6.77 -2.96 4.08
C ALA A 8 -6.26 -4.16 3.27
N VAL A 9 -6.60 -5.39 3.68
CA VAL A 9 -6.23 -6.62 2.97
C VAL A 9 -6.78 -6.63 1.54
N ARG A 10 -8.05 -6.22 1.34
CA ARG A 10 -8.63 -6.12 -0.01
C ARG A 10 -7.90 -5.09 -0.87
N ASN A 11 -7.53 -3.94 -0.30
CA ASN A 11 -6.76 -2.91 -1.00
C ASN A 11 -5.38 -3.43 -1.40
N ASP A 12 -4.63 -4.01 -0.47
CA ASP A 12 -3.30 -4.57 -0.73
C ASP A 12 -3.37 -5.73 -1.74
N THR A 13 -4.41 -6.56 -1.67
CA THR A 13 -4.65 -7.65 -2.65
C THR A 13 -4.95 -7.11 -4.04
N ALA A 14 -5.65 -5.98 -4.16
CA ALA A 14 -5.90 -5.33 -5.45
C ALA A 14 -4.60 -4.73 -6.00
N ASN A 15 -3.84 -4.00 -5.17
CA ASN A 15 -2.55 -3.45 -5.57
C ASN A 15 -1.56 -4.55 -5.98
N LEU A 16 -1.49 -5.66 -5.24
CA LEU A 16 -0.64 -6.78 -5.60
C LEU A 16 -1.03 -7.37 -6.97
N ARG A 17 -2.32 -7.49 -7.27
CA ARG A 17 -2.80 -7.93 -8.60
C ARG A 17 -2.43 -6.97 -9.72
N HIS A 18 -2.52 -5.66 -9.49
CA HIS A 18 -2.07 -4.67 -10.47
C HIS A 18 -0.57 -4.77 -10.72
N LEU A 19 0.22 -4.86 -9.64
CA LEU A 19 1.67 -5.02 -9.72
C LEU A 19 2.08 -6.29 -10.46
N THR A 20 1.51 -7.45 -10.11
CA THR A 20 1.85 -8.72 -10.77
C THR A 20 1.38 -8.77 -12.21
N GLY A 21 0.21 -8.19 -12.51
CA GLY A 21 -0.29 -8.08 -13.88
C GLY A 21 0.61 -7.21 -14.76
N ALA A 22 1.07 -6.06 -14.24
CA ALA A 22 2.03 -5.21 -14.96
C ALA A 22 3.40 -5.88 -15.12
N ALA A 23 3.89 -6.56 -14.08
CA ALA A 23 5.13 -7.33 -14.13
C ALA A 23 5.08 -8.42 -15.22
N ALA A 24 3.97 -9.15 -15.34
CA ALA A 24 3.80 -10.17 -16.38
C ALA A 24 3.87 -9.56 -17.79
N ARG A 25 3.19 -8.43 -18.03
CA ARG A 25 3.22 -7.73 -19.33
C ARG A 25 4.61 -7.18 -19.67
N CYS A 26 5.32 -6.64 -18.69
CA CYS A 26 6.68 -6.15 -18.86
C CYS A 26 7.64 -7.30 -19.22
N ALA A 27 7.59 -8.42 -18.48
CA ALA A 27 8.41 -9.59 -18.76
C ALA A 27 8.15 -10.16 -20.17
N GLU A 28 6.88 -10.25 -20.57
CA GLU A 28 6.49 -10.66 -21.93
C GLU A 28 7.02 -9.70 -23.00
N ALA A 29 6.86 -8.39 -22.80
CA ALA A 29 7.31 -7.37 -23.74
C ALA A 29 8.84 -7.33 -23.90
N GLU A 30 9.59 -7.61 -22.83
CA GLU A 30 11.05 -7.64 -22.85
C GLU A 30 11.63 -9.01 -23.20
N GLY A 31 10.79 -10.04 -23.35
CA GLY A 31 11.25 -11.41 -23.65
C GLY A 31 12.09 -12.05 -22.54
N ILE A 32 11.87 -11.64 -21.28
CA ILE A 32 12.59 -12.13 -20.10
C ILE A 32 11.68 -12.99 -19.22
N SER A 33 12.28 -13.82 -18.35
CA SER A 33 11.51 -14.52 -17.33
C SER A 33 11.11 -13.58 -16.19
N SER A 34 9.99 -13.86 -15.52
CA SER A 34 9.54 -13.06 -14.37
C SER A 34 10.56 -13.03 -13.21
N GLY A 35 11.45 -14.02 -13.12
CA GLY A 35 12.51 -14.07 -12.10
C GLY A 35 13.67 -13.10 -12.37
N GLU A 36 13.82 -12.63 -13.61
CA GLU A 36 14.84 -11.65 -14.01
C GLU A 36 14.34 -10.20 -13.95
N LEU A 37 13.02 -10.02 -13.75
CA LEU A 37 12.40 -8.71 -13.67
C LEU A 37 12.66 -8.07 -12.29
N THR A 38 13.23 -6.87 -12.31
CA THR A 38 13.39 -6.05 -11.10
C THR A 38 12.32 -4.97 -11.03
N LEU A 39 12.06 -4.43 -9.83
CA LEU A 39 11.16 -3.29 -9.67
C LEU A 39 11.64 -2.08 -10.48
N GLN A 40 12.96 -1.86 -10.57
CA GLN A 40 13.52 -0.78 -11.37
C GLN A 40 13.14 -0.93 -12.85
N ARG A 41 13.37 -2.11 -13.44
CA ARG A 41 13.03 -2.38 -14.85
C ARG A 41 11.54 -2.23 -15.11
N LEU A 42 10.70 -2.74 -14.21
CA LEU A 42 9.25 -2.59 -14.32
C LEU A 42 8.82 -1.11 -14.36
N LEU A 43 9.40 -0.27 -13.51
CA LEU A 43 9.07 1.17 -13.46
C LEU A 43 9.61 1.92 -14.68
N GLU A 44 10.82 1.58 -15.15
CA GLU A 44 11.38 2.12 -16.40
C GLU A 44 10.51 1.75 -17.61
N TRP A 45 10.02 0.52 -17.65
CA TRP A 45 9.08 0.07 -18.67
C TRP A 45 7.77 0.86 -18.65
N GLU A 46 7.15 1.08 -17.47
CA GLU A 46 5.94 1.90 -17.38
C GLU A 46 6.12 3.34 -17.86
N VAL A 47 7.29 3.93 -17.58
CA VAL A 47 7.65 5.25 -18.11
C VAL A 47 7.76 5.21 -19.62
N SER A 48 8.43 4.19 -20.18
CA SER A 48 8.59 4.02 -21.64
C SER A 48 7.25 3.86 -22.38
N MET A 49 6.28 3.24 -21.71
CA MET A 49 4.92 3.02 -22.21
C MET A 49 4.02 4.26 -22.06
N GLN A 50 4.55 5.36 -21.49
CA GLN A 50 3.77 6.55 -21.13
C GLN A 50 2.53 6.22 -20.30
N ALA A 51 2.64 5.22 -19.41
CA ALA A 51 1.53 4.73 -18.59
C ALA A 51 0.99 5.78 -17.61
N HIS A 52 1.73 6.87 -17.38
CA HIS A 52 1.32 8.01 -16.56
C HIS A 52 1.39 9.27 -17.40
N THR A 53 0.26 9.94 -17.59
CA THR A 53 0.21 11.23 -18.30
C THR A 53 -0.22 12.33 -17.34
N HIS A 54 0.33 13.52 -17.53
CA HIS A 54 -0.15 14.70 -16.82
C HIS A 54 -1.54 15.04 -17.34
N SER A 55 -2.49 15.28 -16.43
CA SER A 55 -3.75 15.90 -16.82
C SER A 55 -3.50 17.30 -17.36
N SER A 56 -4.26 17.69 -18.38
CA SER A 56 -4.29 19.07 -18.89
C SER A 56 -4.75 20.06 -17.82
N GLU A 57 -5.49 19.59 -16.81
CA GLU A 57 -5.79 20.34 -15.60
C GLU A 57 -4.64 20.13 -14.60
N LYS A 58 -3.98 21.23 -14.20
CA LYS A 58 -2.70 21.30 -13.46
C LYS A 58 -2.62 20.57 -12.10
N ILE A 59 -3.60 19.74 -11.73
CA ILE A 59 -3.70 19.09 -10.43
C ILE A 59 -4.22 17.63 -10.56
N SER A 60 -3.88 16.90 -11.63
CA SER A 60 -4.06 15.45 -11.63
C SER A 60 -3.12 14.73 -12.60
N ALA A 61 -2.92 13.44 -12.36
CA ALA A 61 -2.29 12.53 -13.31
C ALA A 61 -3.36 11.55 -13.80
N ILE A 62 -3.37 11.29 -15.10
CA ILE A 62 -4.14 10.20 -15.69
C ILE A 62 -3.23 8.98 -15.63
N LEU A 63 -3.67 7.99 -14.87
CA LEU A 63 -2.93 6.76 -14.62
C LEU A 63 -3.54 5.66 -15.47
N ALA A 64 -2.70 4.91 -16.16
CA ALA A 64 -3.13 3.70 -16.84
C ALA A 64 -3.76 2.74 -15.84
N GLU A 65 -4.81 2.04 -16.28
CA GLU A 65 -5.44 1.01 -15.48
C GLU A 65 -4.40 -0.07 -15.12
N GLY A 66 -4.26 -0.35 -13.83
CA GLY A 66 -3.29 -1.31 -13.33
C GLY A 66 -1.83 -0.85 -13.35
N SER A 67 -1.59 0.45 -13.15
CA SER A 67 -0.25 1.00 -12.91
C SER A 67 0.49 0.29 -11.76
N ALA A 68 1.66 -0.26 -12.06
CA ALA A 68 2.61 -0.84 -11.11
C ALA A 68 3.16 0.21 -10.15
N ALA A 69 3.51 1.41 -10.62
CA ALA A 69 4.04 2.47 -9.78
C ALA A 69 3.06 2.89 -8.68
N ILE A 70 1.78 3.01 -9.01
CA ILE A 70 0.73 3.37 -8.06
C ILE A 70 0.47 2.23 -7.09
N ALA A 71 0.35 1.00 -7.61
CA ALA A 71 0.20 -0.19 -6.78
C ALA A 71 1.36 -0.34 -5.78
N LEU A 72 2.60 -0.20 -6.26
CA LEU A 72 3.81 -0.26 -5.44
C LEU A 72 3.85 0.85 -4.40
N THR A 73 3.43 2.06 -4.75
CA THR A 73 3.34 3.19 -3.82
C THR A 73 2.40 2.89 -2.65
N TRP A 74 1.23 2.32 -2.93
CA TRP A 74 0.28 1.95 -1.87
C TRP A 74 0.78 0.76 -1.05
N LEU A 75 1.35 -0.27 -1.69
CA LEU A 75 1.97 -1.40 -0.98
C LEU A 75 3.11 -0.95 -0.05
N ALA A 76 3.97 -0.04 -0.51
CA ALA A 76 5.06 0.52 0.29
C ALA A 76 4.53 1.26 1.53
N ARG A 77 3.43 2.00 1.40
CA ARG A 77 2.76 2.66 2.55
C ARG A 77 2.13 1.66 3.51
N SER A 78 1.51 0.59 3.00
CA SER A 78 0.97 -0.50 3.85
C SER A 78 2.08 -1.25 4.59
N LEU A 79 3.24 -1.46 3.95
CA LEU A 79 4.41 -2.05 4.60
C LEU A 79 4.99 -1.12 5.67
N LEU A 80 5.10 0.19 5.39
CA LEU A 80 5.53 1.17 6.39
C LEU A 80 4.57 1.20 7.59
N PHE A 81 3.25 1.19 7.35
CA PHE A 81 2.26 1.09 8.41
C PHE A 81 2.49 -0.16 9.27
N THR A 82 2.70 -1.31 8.64
CA THR A 82 2.94 -2.57 9.36
C THR A 82 4.24 -2.53 10.16
N ALA A 83 5.31 -1.98 9.58
CA ALA A 83 6.59 -1.82 10.25
C ALA A 83 6.46 -0.90 11.48
N GLU A 84 5.82 0.26 11.35
CA GLU A 84 5.60 1.18 12.47
C GLU A 84 4.72 0.57 13.56
N LEU A 85 3.67 -0.17 13.17
CA LEU A 85 2.82 -0.88 14.11
C LEU A 85 3.64 -1.89 14.92
N LEU A 86 4.44 -2.73 14.26
CA LEU A 86 5.26 -3.76 14.90
C LEU A 86 6.33 -3.14 15.82
N ARG A 87 7.04 -2.10 15.35
CA ARG A 87 8.03 -1.37 16.15
C ARG A 87 7.40 -0.77 17.41
N HIS A 88 6.23 -0.15 17.27
CA HIS A 88 5.56 0.48 18.40
C HIS A 88 5.01 -0.55 19.39
N VAL A 89 4.48 -1.68 18.91
CA VAL A 89 4.02 -2.79 19.76
C VAL A 89 5.20 -3.42 20.51
N GLU A 90 6.34 -3.62 19.85
CA GLU A 90 7.55 -4.16 20.47
C GLU A 90 8.05 -3.26 21.62
N ALA A 91 8.04 -1.94 21.40
CA ALA A 91 8.44 -0.96 22.40
C ALA A 91 7.40 -0.77 23.52
N ASN A 92 6.10 -0.93 23.21
CA ASN A 92 4.98 -0.61 24.11
C ASN A 92 3.99 -1.78 24.17
N ARG A 93 4.45 -2.90 24.73
CA ARG A 93 3.83 -4.25 24.77
C ARG A 93 2.41 -4.37 25.35
N GLU A 94 1.68 -3.28 25.56
CA GLU A 94 0.31 -3.28 26.09
C GLU A 94 -0.66 -2.37 25.32
N GLN A 95 -0.19 -1.56 24.36
CA GLN A 95 -1.00 -0.49 23.76
C GLN A 95 -1.21 -0.63 22.25
N SER A 96 -1.74 -1.76 21.79
CA SER A 96 -1.96 -2.01 20.35
C SER A 96 -2.85 -0.98 19.65
N SER A 97 -3.82 -0.40 20.38
CA SER A 97 -4.66 0.69 19.85
C SER A 97 -3.82 1.94 19.57
N GLU A 98 -2.94 2.32 20.50
CA GLU A 98 -2.03 3.45 20.31
C GLU A 98 -1.01 3.19 19.22
N ALA A 99 -0.44 1.98 19.19
CA ALA A 99 0.45 1.55 18.12
C ALA A 99 -0.21 1.67 16.74
N MET A 100 -1.49 1.30 16.63
CA MET A 100 -2.26 1.41 15.39
C MET A 100 -2.51 2.88 14.99
N ARG A 101 -2.81 3.76 15.97
CA ARG A 101 -2.96 5.20 15.71
C ARG A 101 -1.64 5.85 15.29
N HIS A 102 -0.55 5.48 15.95
CA HIS A 102 0.79 5.95 15.63
C HIS A 102 1.19 5.56 14.20
N ALA A 103 1.09 4.27 13.87
CA ALA A 103 1.37 3.76 12.54
C ALA A 103 0.50 4.43 11.46
N HIS A 104 -0.79 4.63 11.74
CA HIS A 104 -1.69 5.35 10.82
C HIS A 104 -1.24 6.79 10.60
N ALA A 105 -0.87 7.50 11.67
CA ALA A 105 -0.45 8.90 11.61
C ALA A 105 0.81 9.10 10.76
N VAL A 106 1.75 8.14 10.79
CA VAL A 106 3.01 8.17 10.03
C VAL A 106 2.81 7.74 8.58
N ALA A 107 2.17 6.60 8.34
CA ALA A 107 2.23 5.93 7.05
C ALA A 107 1.08 6.25 6.08
N LEU A 108 -0.12 6.51 6.61
CA LEU A 108 -1.36 6.50 5.80
C LEU A 108 -2.18 7.79 5.93
N ARG A 109 -2.21 8.42 7.10
CA ARG A 109 -3.02 9.62 7.38
C ARG A 109 -2.80 10.76 6.38
N PRO A 110 -1.56 11.08 5.92
CA PRO A 110 -1.36 12.13 4.91
C PRO A 110 -2.06 11.87 3.58
N PHE A 111 -2.41 10.62 3.29
CA PHE A 111 -2.99 10.19 2.01
C PHE A 111 -4.46 9.76 2.13
N HIS A 112 -5.03 9.80 3.33
CA HIS A 112 -6.41 9.40 3.60
C HIS A 112 -7.30 10.63 3.79
N GLY A 113 -8.36 10.73 2.99
CA GLY A 113 -9.43 11.70 3.23
C GLY A 113 -10.18 11.45 4.54
N THR A 114 -11.04 12.40 4.92
CA THR A 114 -11.76 12.40 6.21
C THR A 114 -12.48 11.09 6.52
N VAL A 115 -13.13 10.47 5.52
CA VAL A 115 -13.85 9.20 5.68
C VAL A 115 -12.91 8.06 6.05
N LEU A 116 -11.81 7.88 5.31
CA LEU A 116 -10.83 6.82 5.59
C LEU A 116 -10.14 7.04 6.94
N CYS A 117 -9.86 8.29 7.30
CA CYS A 117 -9.36 8.63 8.63
C CYS A 117 -10.35 8.21 9.73
N GLY A 118 -11.65 8.43 9.54
CA GLY A 118 -12.70 8.00 10.47
C GLY A 118 -12.75 6.48 10.63
N ILE A 119 -12.70 5.73 9.52
CA ILE A 119 -12.68 4.25 9.53
C ILE A 119 -11.48 3.73 10.30
N PHE A 120 -10.28 4.28 10.05
CA PHE A 120 -9.06 3.87 10.77
C PHE A 120 -9.11 4.20 12.26
N ARG A 121 -9.66 5.37 12.62
CA ARG A 121 -9.88 5.71 14.04
C ARG A 121 -10.78 4.68 14.71
N THR A 122 -11.90 4.32 14.09
CA THR A 122 -12.80 3.28 14.61
C THR A 122 -12.10 1.92 14.70
N ALA A 123 -11.33 1.55 13.68
CA ALA A 123 -10.55 0.31 13.66
C ALA A 123 -9.59 0.19 14.86
N SER A 124 -8.96 1.31 15.24
CA SER A 124 -7.98 1.34 16.32
C SER A 124 -8.56 0.97 17.68
N TYR A 125 -9.85 1.26 17.94
CA TYR A 125 -10.52 0.85 19.18
C TYR A 125 -10.77 -0.66 19.26
N SER A 126 -10.77 -1.34 18.12
CA SER A 126 -10.91 -2.80 18.02
C SER A 126 -9.56 -3.49 17.81
N ALA A 127 -8.44 -2.80 18.05
CA ALA A 127 -7.13 -3.41 17.96
C ALA A 127 -6.98 -4.50 19.05
N PRO A 128 -6.53 -5.71 18.69
CA PRO A 128 -6.30 -6.79 19.65
C PRO A 128 -5.21 -6.39 20.64
N SER A 129 -5.31 -6.83 21.90
CA SER A 129 -4.24 -6.63 22.87
C SER A 129 -2.95 -7.33 22.43
N TYR A 130 -1.80 -6.95 23.01
CA TYR A 130 -0.53 -7.60 22.70
C TYR A 130 -0.58 -9.12 22.88
N ARG A 131 -1.24 -9.60 23.94
CA ARG A 131 -1.44 -11.04 24.20
C ARG A 131 -2.31 -11.73 23.14
N GLN A 132 -3.17 -11.00 22.44
CA GLN A 132 -3.99 -11.52 21.35
C GLN A 132 -3.27 -11.45 19.99
N LEU A 133 -2.13 -10.76 19.92
CA LEU A 133 -1.29 -10.62 18.71
C LEU A 133 -0.19 -11.68 18.62
N ILE A 134 0.31 -12.16 19.76
CA ILE A 134 1.30 -13.25 19.86
C ILE A 134 0.64 -14.58 20.21
#